data_AF-W7UWW1-F1
#
_entry.id   AF-W7UWW1-F1
#
_cell.length_a   1.000
_cell.length_b   1.000
_cell.length_c   1.000
_cell.angle_alpha   90.00
_cell.angle_beta   90.00
_cell.angle_gamma   90.00
#
_symmetry.space_group_name_H-M   'P 1'
#
loop_
_entity.id
_entity.type
_entity.pdbx_description
1 polymer ?
#
loop_
_entity_poly.entity_id
_entity_poly.type
_entity_poly.pdbx_seq_one_letter_code
_entity_poly.pdbx_strand_id
1 'polypeptide(L)'
;MAMILRPSANGYEREAAMARIREYHALILAMQRGSMSDDEIRNTVMMMKAAPLELSCQGLSVEDVDQYLSQCEKSLLRYKAVAFSTIQMAKGGYCREDFTAKADAYDELIRKIGDGADRISAMNELEHIRQMPVGTEKNGLFGKKGYEKTAADAYLADIDRYISGII
;
A
#
# COMPACT_ATOMS: atom_id res chain seq x y z
N MET A 1 7.80 9.61 1.38
CA MET A 1 8.46 8.69 2.32
C MET A 1 9.94 9.02 2.27
N ALA A 2 10.49 9.61 3.32
CA ALA A 2 11.93 9.87 3.39
C ALA A 2 12.50 8.84 4.37
N MET A 3 13.22 7.85 3.86
CA MET A 3 13.87 6.83 4.67
C MET A 3 15.38 6.95 4.47
N ILE A 4 16.13 6.82 5.56
CA ILE A 4 17.59 6.94 5.53
C ILE A 4 18.17 5.55 5.25
N LEU A 5 18.79 5.38 4.09
CA LEU A 5 19.47 4.14 3.73
C LEU A 5 20.91 4.19 4.26
N ARG A 6 21.20 3.39 5.29
CA ARG A 6 22.51 3.42 5.96
C ARG A 6 23.53 2.54 5.22
N PRO A 7 24.79 2.95 5.10
CA PRO A 7 25.86 2.05 4.65
C PRO A 7 26.05 0.87 5.62
N SER A 8 26.43 -0.29 5.10
CA SER A 8 26.72 -1.51 5.89
C SER A 8 27.88 -2.30 5.30
N ALA A 9 28.68 -2.93 6.16
CA ALA A 9 29.79 -3.80 5.77
C ALA A 9 29.34 -5.18 5.22
N ASN A 10 28.06 -5.52 5.35
CA ASN A 10 27.44 -6.72 4.79
C ASN A 10 26.03 -6.34 4.34
N GLY A 11 25.96 -5.53 3.30
CA GLY A 11 24.73 -4.92 2.80
C GLY A 11 24.40 -5.39 1.39
N TYR A 12 23.25 -4.97 0.86
CA TYR A 12 23.02 -5.07 -0.58
C TYR A 12 24.00 -4.18 -1.34
N GLU A 13 24.47 -4.66 -2.48
CA GLU A 13 25.24 -3.85 -3.42
C GLU A 13 24.48 -2.55 -3.71
N ARG A 14 25.19 -1.42 -3.60
CA ARG A 14 24.58 -0.09 -3.53
C ARG A 14 23.85 0.24 -4.83
N GLU A 15 24.48 0.02 -5.98
CA GLU A 15 23.88 0.38 -7.26
C GLU A 15 22.67 -0.51 -7.58
N ALA A 16 22.75 -1.81 -7.31
CA ALA A 16 21.66 -2.76 -7.48
C ALA A 16 20.46 -2.41 -6.57
N ALA A 17 20.71 -2.12 -5.29
CA ALA A 17 19.66 -1.70 -4.36
C ALA A 17 19.01 -0.37 -4.80
N MET A 18 19.81 0.62 -5.20
CA MET A 18 19.30 1.91 -5.67
C MET A 18 18.58 1.80 -7.02
N ALA A 19 18.99 0.89 -7.91
CA ALA A 19 18.26 0.58 -9.14
C ALA A 19 16.89 -0.01 -8.81
N ARG A 20 16.83 -1.01 -7.92
CA ARG A 20 15.57 -1.62 -7.48
C ARG A 20 14.62 -0.59 -6.87
N ILE A 21 15.11 0.28 -5.99
CA ILE A 21 14.31 1.35 -5.38
C ILE A 21 13.75 2.29 -6.45
N ARG A 22 14.54 2.66 -7.46
CA ARG A 22 14.08 3.49 -8.59
C ARG A 22 12.98 2.80 -9.39
N GLU A 23 13.09 1.50 -9.63
CA GLU A 23 12.07 0.72 -10.32
C GLU A 23 10.73 0.70 -9.55
N TYR A 24 10.76 0.44 -8.24
CA TYR A 24 9.55 0.51 -7.39
C TYR A 24 8.92 1.90 -7.42
N HIS A 25 9.72 2.97 -7.38
CA HIS A 25 9.22 4.34 -7.52
C HIS A 25 8.57 4.60 -8.88
N ALA A 26 9.19 4.11 -9.96
CA ALA A 26 8.63 4.25 -11.29
C ALA A 26 7.25 3.58 -11.38
N LEU A 27 7.08 2.40 -10.78
CA LEU A 27 5.79 1.70 -10.71
C LEU A 27 4.75 2.51 -9.91
N ILE A 28 5.11 3.08 -8.76
CA ILE A 28 4.19 3.91 -7.97
C ILE A 28 3.72 5.12 -8.78
N LEU A 29 4.63 5.77 -9.51
CA LEU A 29 4.28 6.90 -10.38
C LEU A 29 3.40 6.46 -11.55
N ALA A 30 3.68 5.30 -12.16
CA ALA A 30 2.89 4.77 -13.27
C ALA A 30 1.46 4.43 -12.82
N MET A 31 1.32 3.83 -11.64
CA MET A 31 0.05 3.54 -10.97
C MET A 31 -0.75 4.83 -10.71
N GLN A 32 -0.13 5.84 -10.08
CA GLN A 32 -0.77 7.13 -9.77
C GLN A 32 -1.24 7.89 -11.01
N ARG A 33 -0.59 7.67 -12.16
CA ARG A 33 -0.97 8.25 -13.45
C ARG A 33 -2.03 7.43 -14.19
N GLY A 34 -2.42 6.26 -13.67
CA GLY A 34 -3.31 5.32 -14.36
C GLY A 34 -2.70 4.77 -15.66
N SER A 35 -1.37 4.76 -15.77
CA SER A 35 -0.66 4.30 -16.99
C SER A 35 -0.36 2.81 -16.98
N MET A 36 -0.66 2.12 -15.89
CA MET A 36 -0.57 0.67 -15.74
C MET A 36 -1.81 0.18 -14.98
N SER A 37 -2.28 -1.01 -15.32
CA SER A 37 -3.32 -1.74 -14.61
C SER A 37 -2.79 -2.41 -13.34
N ASP A 38 -3.70 -2.74 -12.41
CA ASP A 38 -3.35 -3.48 -11.18
C ASP A 38 -2.66 -4.83 -11.46
N ASP A 39 -3.04 -5.53 -12.53
CA ASP A 39 -2.43 -6.80 -12.92
C ASP A 39 -1.00 -6.63 -13.44
N GLU A 40 -0.76 -5.62 -14.28
CA GLU A 40 0.59 -5.29 -14.77
C GLU A 40 1.52 -4.89 -13.61
N ILE A 41 1.01 -4.09 -12.68
CA ILE A 41 1.74 -3.71 -11.46
C ILE A 41 2.08 -4.95 -10.64
N ARG A 42 1.07 -5.80 -10.35
CA ARG A 42 1.25 -7.02 -9.55
C ARG A 42 2.28 -7.95 -10.17
N ASN A 43 2.17 -8.23 -11.47
CA ASN A 43 3.11 -9.09 -12.19
C ASN A 43 4.54 -8.54 -12.14
N THR A 44 4.70 -7.24 -12.36
CA THR A 44 6.03 -6.61 -12.33
C THR A 44 6.65 -6.69 -10.93
N VAL A 45 5.88 -6.40 -9.89
CA VAL A 45 6.34 -6.54 -8.50
C VAL A 45 6.75 -7.99 -8.19
N MET A 46 5.97 -8.98 -8.61
CA MET A 46 6.31 -10.40 -8.39
C MET A 46 7.61 -10.79 -9.10
N MET A 47 7.84 -10.30 -10.34
CA MET A 47 9.10 -10.52 -11.05
C MET A 47 10.29 -9.89 -10.32
N MET A 48 10.12 -8.65 -9.83
CA MET A 48 11.17 -7.94 -9.09
C MET A 48 11.51 -8.66 -7.78
N LYS A 49 10.51 -9.16 -7.05
CA LYS A 49 10.70 -9.94 -5.81
C LYS A 49 11.45 -11.25 -6.03
N ALA A 50 11.21 -11.91 -7.16
CA ALA A 50 11.90 -13.15 -7.51
C ALA A 50 13.37 -12.93 -7.88
N ALA A 51 13.77 -11.71 -8.25
CA ALA A 51 15.15 -11.36 -8.58
C ALA A 51 15.92 -10.94 -7.31
N PRO A 52 16.87 -11.77 -6.81
CA PRO A 52 17.62 -11.45 -5.61
C PRO A 52 18.52 -10.22 -5.81
N LEU A 53 18.70 -9.43 -4.75
CA LEU A 53 19.71 -8.38 -4.70
C LEU A 53 21.04 -8.97 -4.22
N GLU A 54 22.12 -8.62 -4.91
CA GLU A 54 23.46 -9.09 -4.57
C GLU A 54 23.97 -8.44 -3.28
N LEU A 55 24.74 -9.20 -2.50
CA LEU A 55 25.38 -8.70 -1.28
C LEU A 55 26.78 -8.18 -1.59
N SER A 56 27.20 -7.15 -0.84
CA SER A 56 28.51 -6.52 -0.94
C SER A 56 29.10 -6.24 0.45
N CYS A 57 30.44 -6.28 0.53
CA CYS A 57 31.19 -5.94 1.72
C CYS A 57 31.17 -4.43 2.06
N GLN A 58 30.63 -3.59 1.15
CA GLN A 58 30.40 -2.15 1.34
C GLN A 58 29.07 -1.76 0.67
N GLY A 59 27.97 -2.26 1.24
CA GLY A 59 26.63 -2.12 0.70
C GLY A 59 25.75 -1.12 1.45
N LEU A 60 24.44 -1.19 1.16
CA LEU A 60 23.37 -0.59 1.95
C LEU A 60 22.80 -1.61 2.92
N SER A 61 22.39 -1.16 4.11
CA SER A 61 21.75 -2.01 5.11
C SER A 61 20.61 -2.82 4.50
N VAL A 62 20.69 -4.15 4.63
CA VAL A 62 19.64 -5.08 4.17
C VAL A 62 18.31 -4.73 4.82
N GLU A 63 18.31 -4.52 6.14
CA GLU A 63 17.12 -4.14 6.91
C GLU A 63 16.48 -2.86 6.38
N ASP A 64 17.28 -1.82 6.11
CA ASP A 64 16.73 -0.55 5.61
C ASP A 64 16.14 -0.73 4.21
N VAL A 65 16.87 -1.40 3.31
CA VAL A 65 16.39 -1.62 1.94
C VAL A 65 15.12 -2.48 1.95
N ASP A 66 15.09 -3.59 2.70
CA ASP A 66 13.92 -4.47 2.78
C ASP A 66 12.72 -3.76 3.40
N GLN A 67 12.93 -2.96 4.44
CA GLN A 67 11.87 -2.16 5.03
C GLN A 67 11.30 -1.16 4.01
N TYR A 68 12.16 -0.51 3.21
CA TYR A 68 11.74 0.41 2.17
C TYR A 68 10.94 -0.26 1.06
N LEU A 69 11.48 -1.37 0.53
CA LEU A 69 10.84 -2.12 -0.54
C LEU A 69 9.51 -2.69 -0.05
N SER A 70 9.44 -3.19 1.18
CA SER A 70 8.19 -3.66 1.79
C SER A 70 7.12 -2.56 1.86
N GLN A 71 7.50 -1.31 2.21
CA GLN A 71 6.57 -0.18 2.20
C GLN A 71 6.08 0.17 0.78
N CYS A 72 6.95 0.06 -0.21
CA CYS A 72 6.57 0.24 -1.62
C CYS A 72 5.61 -0.87 -2.07
N GLU A 73 5.91 -2.13 -1.73
CA GLU A 73 5.06 -3.28 -2.02
C GLU A 73 3.67 -3.15 -1.43
N LYS A 74 3.55 -2.73 -0.18
CA LYS A 74 2.23 -2.46 0.45
C LYS A 74 1.39 -1.48 -0.36
N SER A 75 2.03 -0.46 -0.95
CA SER A 75 1.34 0.52 -1.78
C SER A 75 0.93 -0.04 -3.14
N LEU A 76 1.79 -0.85 -3.76
CA LEU A 76 1.61 -1.39 -5.12
C LEU A 76 0.71 -2.63 -5.17
N LEU A 77 0.68 -3.43 -4.11
CA LEU A 77 -0.06 -4.69 -4.05
C LEU A 77 -1.40 -4.57 -3.32
N ARG A 78 -1.76 -3.36 -2.88
CA ARG A 78 -3.08 -3.00 -2.36
C ARG A 78 -4.19 -3.48 -3.30
N TYR A 79 -5.34 -3.84 -2.74
CA TYR A 79 -6.54 -4.13 -3.52
C TYR A 79 -6.93 -2.92 -4.39
N LYS A 80 -6.99 -3.09 -5.72
CA LYS A 80 -7.25 -1.99 -6.67
C LYS A 80 -6.41 -0.74 -6.37
N ALA A 81 -5.09 -0.92 -6.28
CA ALA A 81 -4.12 0.11 -5.95
C ALA A 81 -4.25 1.35 -6.87
N VAL A 82 -4.56 1.16 -8.16
CA VAL A 82 -4.82 2.28 -9.09
C VAL A 82 -6.04 3.10 -8.63
N ALA A 83 -7.16 2.43 -8.32
CA ALA A 83 -8.38 3.10 -7.86
C ALA A 83 -8.13 3.88 -6.57
N PHE A 84 -7.45 3.29 -5.59
CA PHE A 84 -7.06 3.99 -4.35
C PHE A 84 -6.18 5.21 -4.64
N SER A 85 -5.17 5.07 -5.49
CA SER A 85 -4.18 6.12 -5.77
C SER A 85 -4.75 7.34 -6.50
N THR A 86 -5.88 7.16 -7.18
CA THR A 86 -6.55 8.20 -7.98
C THR A 86 -7.68 8.91 -7.23
N ILE A 87 -7.98 8.52 -5.99
CA ILE A 87 -8.95 9.21 -5.14
C ILE A 87 -8.46 10.65 -4.93
N GLN A 88 -9.27 11.60 -5.40
CA GLN A 88 -8.91 13.01 -5.34
C GLN A 88 -8.94 13.54 -3.90
N MET A 89 -8.14 14.58 -3.67
CA MET A 89 -8.08 15.26 -2.37
C MET A 89 -9.05 16.46 -2.34
N ALA A 90 -9.97 16.46 -1.38
CA ALA A 90 -10.99 17.50 -1.20
C ALA A 90 -10.94 18.14 0.20
N LYS A 91 -11.36 19.40 0.31
CA LYS A 91 -11.59 20.03 1.61
C LYS A 91 -12.78 19.35 2.29
N GLY A 92 -12.65 19.05 3.58
CA GLY A 92 -13.69 18.32 4.32
C GLY A 92 -13.80 16.84 3.96
N GLY A 93 -12.85 16.31 3.19
CA GLY A 93 -12.73 14.89 2.89
C GLY A 93 -12.42 14.06 4.14
N TYR A 94 -12.35 12.75 3.98
CA TYR A 94 -11.92 11.86 5.05
C TYR A 94 -10.46 12.13 5.44
N CYS A 95 -10.19 12.07 6.75
CA CYS A 95 -8.85 12.11 7.29
C CYS A 95 -7.99 11.08 6.56
N ARG A 96 -6.84 11.52 6.05
CA ARG A 96 -5.97 10.65 5.24
C ARG A 96 -5.46 9.45 6.05
N GLU A 97 -5.14 9.68 7.31
CA GLU A 97 -4.62 8.67 8.22
C GLU A 97 -5.70 7.63 8.52
N ASP A 98 -6.89 8.06 8.97
CA ASP A 98 -7.99 7.15 9.30
C ASP A 98 -8.46 6.33 8.10
N PHE A 99 -8.62 6.98 6.94
CA PHE A 99 -9.04 6.29 5.72
C PHE A 99 -8.00 5.26 5.26
N THR A 100 -6.72 5.65 5.25
CA THR A 100 -5.64 4.74 4.85
C THR A 100 -5.53 3.58 5.83
N ALA A 101 -5.65 3.82 7.13
CA ALA A 101 -5.64 2.78 8.15
C ALA A 101 -6.79 1.77 7.98
N LYS A 102 -8.00 2.24 7.67
CA LYS A 102 -9.13 1.35 7.39
C LYS A 102 -8.93 0.53 6.12
N ALA A 103 -8.43 1.16 5.06
CA ALA A 103 -8.10 0.46 3.82
C ALA A 103 -6.98 -0.58 4.02
N ASP A 104 -5.95 -0.25 4.80
CA ASP A 104 -4.85 -1.16 5.15
C ASP A 104 -5.35 -2.37 5.95
N ALA A 105 -6.30 -2.18 6.86
CA ALA A 105 -6.89 -3.28 7.62
C ALA A 105 -7.66 -4.25 6.71
N TYR A 106 -8.40 -3.73 5.72
CA TYR A 106 -9.01 -4.58 4.69
C TYR A 106 -7.98 -5.33 3.85
N ASP A 107 -6.90 -4.67 3.41
CA ASP A 107 -5.83 -5.32 2.64
C ASP A 107 -5.14 -6.43 3.44
N GLU A 108 -4.92 -6.21 4.74
CA GLU A 108 -4.38 -7.22 5.64
C GLU A 108 -5.32 -8.43 5.77
N LEU A 109 -6.63 -8.19 5.90
CA LEU A 109 -7.62 -9.26 5.95
C LEU A 109 -7.65 -10.06 4.64
N ILE A 110 -7.59 -9.40 3.47
CA ILE A 110 -7.47 -10.09 2.17
C ILE A 110 -6.26 -11.03 2.16
N ARG A 111 -5.11 -10.55 2.64
CA ARG A 111 -3.90 -11.37 2.73
C ARG A 111 -4.10 -12.56 3.68
N LYS A 112 -4.66 -12.35 4.89
CA LYS A 112 -4.93 -13.41 5.85
C LYS A 112 -5.86 -14.49 5.28
N ILE A 113 -6.91 -14.09 4.56
CA ILE A 113 -7.81 -15.03 3.88
C ILE A 113 -7.05 -15.83 2.82
N GLY A 114 -6.21 -15.17 2.00
CA GLY A 114 -5.35 -15.83 1.02
C GLY A 114 -4.34 -16.81 1.64
N ASP A 115 -3.88 -16.52 2.85
CA ASP A 115 -2.98 -17.38 3.64
C ASP A 115 -3.73 -18.52 4.39
N GLY A 116 -5.04 -18.66 4.18
CA GLY A 116 -5.85 -19.75 4.73
C GLY A 116 -6.44 -19.48 6.12
N ALA A 117 -6.67 -18.21 6.48
CA ALA A 117 -7.39 -17.87 7.71
C ALA A 117 -8.74 -18.60 7.80
N ASP A 118 -9.12 -19.02 9.02
CA ASP A 118 -10.41 -19.65 9.23
C ASP A 118 -11.55 -18.65 9.02
N ARG A 119 -12.68 -19.17 8.51
CA ARG A 119 -13.83 -18.36 8.13
C ARG A 119 -14.38 -17.52 9.30
N ILE A 120 -14.42 -18.08 10.50
CA ILE A 120 -15.01 -17.40 11.67
C ILE A 120 -14.14 -16.23 12.09
N SER A 121 -12.81 -16.42 12.17
CA SER A 121 -11.87 -15.35 12.45
C SER A 121 -11.90 -14.27 11.37
N ALA A 122 -11.97 -14.65 10.09
CA ALA A 122 -12.06 -13.70 8.99
C ALA A 122 -13.35 -12.85 9.07
N MET A 123 -14.50 -13.46 9.40
CA MET A 123 -15.76 -12.74 9.60
C MET A 123 -15.70 -11.78 10.80
N ASN A 124 -15.11 -12.21 11.92
CA ASN A 124 -14.96 -11.37 13.10
C ASN A 124 -14.05 -10.16 12.84
N GLU A 125 -12.94 -10.38 12.14
CA GLU A 125 -12.02 -9.31 11.74
C GLU A 125 -12.69 -8.34 10.76
N LEU A 126 -13.46 -8.85 9.78
CA LEU A 126 -14.24 -8.02 8.87
C LEU A 126 -15.21 -7.10 9.63
N GLU A 127 -15.94 -7.64 10.60
CA GLU A 127 -16.88 -6.86 11.40
C GLU A 127 -16.17 -5.80 12.26
N HIS A 128 -14.99 -6.12 12.80
CA HIS A 128 -14.15 -5.14 13.47
C HIS A 128 -13.73 -4.00 12.53
N ILE A 129 -13.29 -4.31 11.32
CA ILE A 129 -12.88 -3.32 10.33
C ILE A 129 -14.05 -2.41 9.94
N ARG A 130 -15.25 -2.96 9.73
CA ARG A 130 -16.46 -2.19 9.43
C ARG A 130 -16.74 -1.11 10.47
N GLN A 131 -16.49 -1.42 11.74
CA GLN A 131 -16.69 -0.52 12.87
C GLN A 131 -15.56 0.50 13.07
N MET A 132 -14.44 0.38 12.36
CA MET A 132 -13.35 1.37 12.44
C MET A 132 -13.85 2.76 12.02
N PRO A 133 -13.69 3.80 12.86
CA PRO A 133 -14.12 5.14 12.53
C PRO A 133 -13.23 5.73 11.43
N VAL A 134 -13.84 6.51 10.53
CA VAL A 134 -13.13 7.34 9.56
C VAL A 134 -13.49 8.79 9.83
N GLY A 135 -12.57 9.53 10.46
CA GLY A 135 -12.76 10.95 10.75
C GLY A 135 -12.79 11.79 9.48
N THR A 136 -13.24 13.03 9.61
CA THR A 136 -13.24 14.00 8.50
C THR A 136 -12.34 15.17 8.83
N GLU A 137 -11.63 15.65 7.81
CA GLU A 137 -10.85 16.87 7.95
C GLU A 137 -11.78 18.07 8.17
N LYS A 138 -11.32 19.06 8.94
CA LYS A 138 -12.13 20.25 9.22
C LYS A 138 -12.40 21.04 7.93
N ASN A 139 -13.65 21.44 7.72
CA ASN A 139 -14.03 22.37 6.68
C ASN A 139 -13.66 23.80 7.06
N GLY A 140 -12.63 24.38 6.43
CA GLY A 140 -12.22 25.75 6.69
C GLY A 140 -11.08 26.24 5.80
N LEU A 141 -10.73 27.53 5.91
CA LEU A 141 -9.65 28.13 5.14
C LEU A 141 -8.29 27.46 5.42
N PHE A 142 -8.08 27.00 6.66
CA PHE A 142 -6.89 26.30 7.14
C PHE A 142 -7.09 24.78 7.30
N GLY A 143 -8.22 24.24 6.82
CA GLY A 143 -8.49 22.81 6.86
C GLY A 143 -7.54 22.05 5.93
N LYS A 144 -7.02 20.91 6.38
CA LYS A 144 -6.26 20.00 5.51
C LYS A 144 -7.18 19.40 4.45
N LYS A 145 -6.60 19.00 3.32
CA LYS A 145 -7.34 18.21 2.33
C LYS A 145 -7.30 16.74 2.74
N GLY A 146 -8.47 16.11 2.73
CA GLY A 146 -8.67 14.68 2.92
C GLY A 146 -9.07 13.99 1.63
N TYR A 147 -9.29 12.69 1.66
CA TYR A 147 -9.82 11.96 0.50
C TYR A 147 -11.28 12.37 0.23
N GLU A 148 -11.61 12.60 -1.03
CA GLU A 148 -12.99 12.91 -1.45
C GLU A 148 -13.92 11.78 -1.03
N LYS A 149 -15.02 12.12 -0.35
CA LYS A 149 -15.86 11.17 0.37
C LYS A 149 -16.53 10.16 -0.54
N THR A 150 -17.07 10.59 -1.67
CA THR A 150 -17.83 9.74 -2.59
C THR A 150 -16.95 8.64 -3.17
N ALA A 151 -15.78 9.01 -3.68
CA ALA A 151 -14.79 8.07 -4.21
C ALA A 151 -14.21 7.16 -3.12
N ALA A 152 -13.94 7.72 -1.93
CA ALA A 152 -13.49 6.96 -0.78
C ALA A 152 -14.52 5.93 -0.30
N ASP A 153 -15.79 6.31 -0.15
CA ASP A 153 -16.89 5.43 0.24
C ASP A 153 -17.11 4.33 -0.81
N ALA A 154 -17.06 4.69 -2.10
CA ALA A 154 -17.17 3.71 -3.19
C ALA A 154 -16.03 2.68 -3.13
N TYR A 155 -14.79 3.11 -2.87
CA TYR A 155 -13.64 2.22 -2.71
C TYR A 155 -13.82 1.29 -1.50
N LEU A 156 -14.20 1.81 -0.33
CA LEU A 156 -14.41 1.00 0.87
C LEU A 156 -15.59 0.01 0.72
N ALA A 157 -16.65 0.41 0.03
CA ALA A 157 -17.77 -0.48 -0.25
C ALA A 157 -17.40 -1.59 -1.23
N ASP A 158 -16.52 -1.31 -2.19
CA ASP A 158 -16.06 -2.30 -3.16
C ASP A 158 -15.14 -3.34 -2.52
N ILE A 159 -14.18 -2.93 -1.69
CA ILE A 159 -13.29 -3.86 -0.99
C ILE A 159 -14.05 -4.70 0.06
N ASP A 160 -15.02 -4.12 0.78
CA ASP A 160 -15.88 -4.85 1.72
C ASP A 160 -16.71 -5.92 1.00
N ARG A 161 -17.26 -5.59 -0.18
CA ARG A 161 -18.01 -6.53 -1.01
C ARG A 161 -17.12 -7.66 -1.52
N TYR A 162 -15.91 -7.33 -1.97
CA TYR A 162 -14.94 -8.32 -2.42
C TYR A 162 -14.63 -9.32 -1.31
N ILE A 163 -14.28 -8.84 -0.12
CA ILE A 163 -13.96 -9.69 1.03
C ILE A 163 -15.17 -10.55 1.43
N SER A 164 -16.37 -9.95 1.51
CA SER A 164 -17.59 -10.69 1.81
C SER A 164 -17.92 -11.78 0.79
N GLY A 165 -17.45 -11.64 -0.46
CA GLY A 165 -17.63 -12.63 -1.51
C GLY A 165 -16.65 -13.80 -1.47
N ILE A 166 -15.52 -13.65 -0.78
CA ILE A 166 -14.47 -14.69 -0.67
C ILE A 166 -14.44 -15.38 0.70
N ILE A 167 -15.26 -14.95 1.66
CA ILE A 167 -15.46 -15.58 2.98
C ILE A 167 -16.66 -16.53 2.98
#